data_AF-A0A9D2UV76-F1
#
_entry.id   AF-A0A9D2UV76-F1
#
_cell.length_a   1.000
_cell.length_b   1.000
_cell.length_c   1.000
_cell.angle_alpha   90.00
_cell.angle_beta   90.00
_cell.angle_gamma   90.00
#
_symmetry.space_group_name_H-M   'P 1'
#
loop_
_entity.id
_entity.type
_entity.pdbx_description
1 polymer ?
#
loop_
_entity_poly.entity_id
_entity_poly.type
_entity_poly.pdbx_seq_one_letter_code
_entity_poly.pdbx_strand_id
1 'polypeptide(L)'
;MGIEKNNHCDPLAWVKTDEDILDFAEKVSNGIAEYDYDARVAASARYLLIACTALLRDWFPRKDFTLYGLITTLAMALKREKYDTRLNFANRKSPLDLMFLQIEQGMKYTQDAEGQWGWRKSKFVRNFDGARPGDAGGLHFGEDIASAFYARWRQSADPGILEQSIHSCIISVAELGLT
;
A
#
# COMPACT_ATOMS: atom_id res chain seq x y z
N MET A 1 33.32 -2.39 -25.05
CA MET A 1 32.40 -1.23 -25.03
C MET A 1 31.44 -1.48 -23.89
N GLY A 2 31.72 -0.89 -22.72
CA GLY A 2 30.94 -1.13 -21.51
C GLY A 2 29.58 -0.45 -21.66
N ILE A 3 28.50 -1.21 -21.49
CA ILE A 3 27.17 -0.65 -21.38
C ILE A 3 27.15 0.09 -20.05
N GLU A 4 27.18 1.42 -20.11
CA GLU A 4 26.95 2.27 -18.95
C GLU A 4 25.60 1.85 -18.36
N LYS A 5 25.64 1.31 -17.13
CA LYS A 5 24.43 1.08 -16.34
C LYS A 5 23.77 2.44 -16.20
N ASN A 6 22.65 2.65 -16.89
CA ASN A 6 21.76 3.76 -16.59
C ASN A 6 21.47 3.66 -15.09
N ASN A 7 22.09 4.54 -14.30
CA ASN A 7 21.82 4.67 -12.87
C ASN A 7 20.44 5.29 -12.75
N HIS A 8 19.42 4.46 -12.94
CA HIS A 8 18.05 4.78 -12.58
C HIS A 8 18.06 4.94 -11.06
N CYS A 9 18.03 6.18 -10.60
CA CYS A 9 17.99 6.50 -9.19
C CYS A 9 16.61 6.11 -8.69
N ASP A 10 16.47 4.94 -8.05
CA ASP A 10 15.20 4.55 -7.42
C ASP A 10 14.83 5.60 -6.36
N PRO A 11 13.75 6.37 -6.54
CA PRO A 11 13.36 7.40 -5.59
C PRO A 11 13.09 6.84 -4.20
N LEU A 12 12.67 5.57 -4.12
CA LEU A 12 12.44 4.90 -2.84
C LEU A 12 13.73 4.54 -2.11
N ALA A 13 14.90 4.52 -2.78
CA ALA A 13 16.17 4.27 -2.11
C ALA A 13 16.47 5.31 -1.00
N TRP A 14 15.92 6.51 -1.13
CA TRP A 14 16.08 7.62 -0.19
C TRP A 14 15.00 7.63 0.91
N VAL A 15 13.93 6.87 0.76
CA VAL A 15 12.82 6.82 1.73
C VAL A 15 13.19 5.91 2.90
N LYS A 16 13.54 6.51 4.05
CA LYS A 16 14.01 5.78 5.25
C LYS A 16 13.19 6.05 6.49
N THR A 17 12.70 7.28 6.63
CA THR A 17 11.95 7.77 7.79
C THR A 17 10.48 7.99 7.43
N ASP A 18 9.65 8.24 8.44
CA ASP A 18 8.24 8.60 8.22
C ASP A 18 8.11 9.94 7.48
N GLU A 19 9.00 10.89 7.77
CA GLU A 19 9.06 12.17 7.05
C GLU A 19 9.35 11.95 5.55
N ASP A 20 10.31 11.08 5.22
CA ASP A 20 10.62 10.78 3.83
C ASP A 20 9.42 10.14 3.10
N ILE A 21 8.59 9.36 3.81
CA ILE A 21 7.35 8.79 3.24
C ILE A 21 6.34 9.91 2.94
N LEU A 22 6.16 10.84 3.89
CA LEU A 22 5.25 11.97 3.73
C LEU A 22 5.67 12.85 2.55
N ASP A 23 6.96 13.20 2.47
CA ASP A 23 7.54 14.00 1.39
C ASP A 23 7.41 13.31 0.03
N PHE A 24 7.71 12.01 -0.03
CA PHE A 24 7.56 11.22 -1.25
C PHE A 24 6.10 11.23 -1.73
N ALA A 25 5.16 10.93 -0.83
CA ALA A 25 3.74 10.88 -1.18
C ALA A 25 3.18 12.27 -1.55
N GLU A 26 3.65 13.33 -0.90
CA GLU A 26 3.29 14.71 -1.20
C GLU A 26 3.76 15.12 -2.59
N LYS A 27 5.02 14.85 -2.92
CA LYS A 27 5.57 15.13 -4.26
C LYS A 27 4.77 14.42 -5.36
N VAL A 28 4.46 13.14 -5.18
CA VAL A 28 3.70 12.37 -6.18
C VAL A 28 2.25 12.85 -6.28
N SER A 29 1.58 13.10 -5.16
CA SER A 29 0.18 13.55 -5.14
C SER A 29 -0.02 14.98 -5.65
N ASN A 30 0.98 15.86 -5.50
CA ASN A 30 0.96 17.18 -6.13
C ASN A 30 0.96 17.06 -7.66
N GLY A 31 1.75 16.15 -8.23
CA GLY A 31 1.68 15.83 -9.66
C GLY A 31 0.28 15.36 -10.06
N ILE A 32 -0.34 14.47 -9.28
CA ILE A 32 -1.72 14.01 -9.54
C ILE A 32 -2.73 15.19 -9.53
N ALA A 33 -2.60 16.13 -8.59
CA ALA A 33 -3.48 17.30 -8.52
C ALA A 33 -3.40 18.18 -9.78
N GLU A 34 -2.21 18.30 -10.38
CA GLU A 34 -1.99 19.05 -11.62
C GLU A 34 -2.64 18.37 -12.84
N TYR A 35 -2.75 17.04 -12.86
CA TYR A 35 -3.31 16.28 -13.98
C TYR A 35 -4.82 15.98 -13.88
N ASP A 36 -5.32 15.61 -12.69
CA ASP A 36 -6.67 15.05 -12.51
C ASP A 36 -7.75 16.12 -12.27
N TYR A 37 -7.35 17.39 -12.05
CA TYR A 37 -8.20 18.55 -11.70
C TYR A 37 -9.16 18.35 -10.49
N ASP A 38 -9.14 17.19 -9.81
CA ASP A 38 -9.92 16.91 -8.60
C ASP A 38 -9.02 16.76 -7.38
N ALA A 39 -9.00 17.81 -6.54
CA ALA A 39 -8.23 17.84 -5.30
C ALA A 39 -8.57 16.69 -4.33
N ARG A 40 -9.79 16.11 -4.42
CA ARG A 40 -10.19 14.97 -3.59
C ARG A 40 -9.48 13.69 -4.02
N VAL A 41 -9.25 13.50 -5.32
CA VAL A 41 -8.48 12.37 -5.84
C VAL A 41 -7.03 12.49 -5.40
N ALA A 42 -6.41 13.67 -5.54
CA ALA A 42 -5.04 13.90 -5.07
C ALA A 42 -4.88 13.67 -3.55
N ALA A 43 -5.82 14.16 -2.74
CA ALA A 43 -5.80 13.94 -1.29
C ALA A 43 -5.96 12.44 -0.94
N SER A 44 -6.88 11.74 -1.60
CA SER A 44 -7.07 10.29 -1.41
C SER A 44 -5.83 9.50 -1.86
N ALA A 45 -5.24 9.87 -3.00
CA ALA A 45 -4.00 9.30 -3.53
C ALA A 45 -2.84 9.48 -2.55
N ARG A 46 -2.70 10.66 -1.94
CA ARG A 46 -1.69 10.91 -0.90
C ARG A 46 -1.83 9.95 0.26
N TYR A 47 -3.04 9.73 0.78
CA TYR A 47 -3.26 8.77 1.88
C TYR A 47 -2.88 7.35 1.48
N LEU A 48 -3.27 6.91 0.28
CA LEU A 48 -2.94 5.59 -0.23
C LEU A 48 -1.43 5.41 -0.44
N LEU A 49 -0.73 6.42 -0.98
CA LEU A 49 0.72 6.41 -1.18
C LEU A 49 1.47 6.28 0.14
N ILE A 50 1.08 7.04 1.17
CA ILE A 50 1.67 6.93 2.51
C ILE A 50 1.45 5.53 3.07
N ALA A 51 0.20 5.04 3.02
CA ALA A 51 -0.16 3.74 3.55
C ALA A 51 0.62 2.59 2.88
N CYS A 52 0.66 2.55 1.56
CA CYS A 52 1.32 1.48 0.80
C CYS A 52 2.85 1.56 0.88
N THR A 53 3.43 2.77 0.87
CA THR A 53 4.89 2.94 1.01
C THR A 53 5.34 2.51 2.40
N ALA A 54 4.61 2.91 3.45
CA ALA A 54 4.89 2.48 4.82
C ALA A 54 4.68 0.98 5.01
N LEU A 55 3.59 0.41 4.46
CA LEU A 55 3.34 -1.03 4.50
C LEU A 55 4.53 -1.81 3.92
N LEU A 56 5.01 -1.39 2.75
CA LEU A 56 6.12 -2.04 2.06
C LEU A 56 7.45 -1.84 2.82
N ARG A 57 7.72 -0.64 3.34
CA ARG A 57 8.94 -0.33 4.11
C ARG A 57 8.99 -1.15 5.41
N ASP A 58 7.86 -1.26 6.10
CA ASP A 58 7.82 -1.74 7.49
C ASP A 58 7.51 -3.21 7.62
N TRP A 59 6.81 -3.82 6.66
CA TRP A 59 6.29 -5.19 6.82
C TRP A 59 6.82 -6.18 5.77
N PHE A 60 7.41 -5.70 4.68
CA PHE A 60 7.89 -6.53 3.59
C PHE A 60 9.42 -6.65 3.61
N PRO A 61 9.98 -7.73 3.02
CA PRO A 61 11.42 -7.83 2.81
C PRO A 61 11.99 -6.63 2.06
N ARG A 62 13.17 -6.16 2.45
CA ARG A 62 13.81 -4.97 1.84
C ARG A 62 13.97 -5.07 0.32
N LYS A 63 14.16 -6.28 -0.23
CA LYS A 63 14.25 -6.52 -1.68
C LYS A 63 12.96 -6.17 -2.44
N ASP A 64 11.82 -6.14 -1.75
CA ASP A 64 10.52 -5.84 -2.34
C ASP A 64 10.23 -4.33 -2.26
N PHE A 65 11.00 -3.56 -1.46
CA PHE A 65 10.90 -2.10 -1.35
C PHE A 65 11.51 -1.41 -2.59
N THR A 66 10.74 -1.42 -3.67
CA THR A 66 11.06 -0.91 -5.01
C THR A 66 9.83 -0.26 -5.62
N LEU A 67 9.98 0.56 -6.66
CA LEU A 67 8.82 1.14 -7.38
C LEU A 67 7.84 0.07 -7.87
N TYR A 68 8.35 -1.06 -8.37
CA TYR A 68 7.53 -2.20 -8.80
C TYR A 68 6.76 -2.84 -7.64
N GLY A 69 7.41 -3.00 -6.48
CA GLY A 69 6.75 -3.48 -5.26
C GLY A 69 5.65 -2.52 -4.80
N LEU A 70 5.89 -1.21 -4.89
CA LEU A 70 4.89 -0.19 -4.57
C LEU A 70 3.69 -0.25 -5.55
N ILE A 71 3.94 -0.33 -6.86
CA ILE A 71 2.88 -0.51 -7.87
C ILE A 71 2.08 -1.77 -7.61
N THR A 72 2.74 -2.89 -7.31
CA THR A 72 2.07 -4.15 -6.98
C THR A 72 1.20 -4.00 -5.73
N THR A 73 1.70 -3.30 -4.71
CA THR A 73 0.95 -3.03 -3.47
C THR A 73 -0.24 -2.12 -3.70
N LEU A 74 -0.11 -1.08 -4.51
CA LEU A 74 -1.22 -0.22 -4.94
C LEU A 74 -2.27 -1.03 -5.72
N ALA A 75 -1.82 -1.89 -6.65
CA ALA A 75 -2.70 -2.75 -7.43
C ALA A 75 -3.45 -3.77 -6.56
N MET A 76 -2.94 -4.16 -5.38
CA MET A 76 -3.69 -4.99 -4.44
C MET A 76 -4.97 -4.31 -3.91
N ALA A 77 -5.07 -2.97 -3.99
CA ALA A 77 -6.31 -2.25 -3.67
C ALA A 77 -7.37 -2.41 -4.78
N LEU A 78 -6.92 -2.76 -6.00
CA LEU A 78 -7.81 -3.14 -7.08
C LEU A 78 -8.29 -4.57 -6.84
N LYS A 79 -9.56 -4.68 -6.48
CA LYS A 79 -10.33 -5.90 -6.75
C LYS A 79 -11.26 -5.61 -7.93
N ARG A 80 -11.54 -6.59 -8.77
CA ARG A 80 -12.74 -6.57 -9.63
C ARG A 80 -13.24 -7.99 -9.68
N GLU A 81 -14.20 -8.30 -8.82
CA GLU A 81 -14.97 -9.54 -8.97
C GLU A 81 -15.90 -9.42 -10.18
N LYS A 82 -16.34 -10.57 -10.71
CA LYS A 82 -17.19 -10.67 -11.90
C LYS A 82 -18.51 -9.87 -11.82
N TYR A 83 -18.94 -9.52 -10.61
CA TYR A 83 -20.18 -8.78 -10.31
C TYR A 83 -19.95 -7.51 -9.49
N ASP A 84 -18.71 -6.99 -9.46
CA ASP A 84 -18.41 -5.77 -8.71
C ASP A 84 -19.07 -4.55 -9.34
N THR A 85 -19.93 -3.87 -8.58
CA THR A 85 -20.43 -2.53 -8.88
C THR A 85 -19.62 -1.50 -8.10
N ARG A 86 -19.57 -0.25 -8.58
CA ARG A 86 -18.89 0.85 -7.87
C ARG A 86 -19.39 1.02 -6.43
N LEU A 87 -20.66 0.75 -6.16
CA LEU A 87 -21.26 0.83 -4.83
C LEU A 87 -20.62 -0.13 -3.80
N ASN A 88 -20.03 -1.24 -4.25
CA ASN A 88 -19.42 -2.24 -3.37
C ASN A 88 -17.93 -1.97 -3.07
N PHE A 89 -17.29 -0.98 -3.71
CA PHE A 89 -15.86 -0.71 -3.58
C PHE A 89 -15.45 -0.35 -2.14
N ALA A 90 -16.30 0.40 -1.44
CA ALA A 90 -16.06 0.79 -0.06
C ALA A 90 -16.17 -0.40 0.92
N ASN A 91 -16.95 -1.43 0.61
CA ASN A 91 -17.28 -2.52 1.54
C ASN A 91 -16.61 -3.86 1.21
N ARG A 92 -16.02 -4.00 0.01
CA ARG A 92 -15.31 -5.21 -0.39
C ARG A 92 -13.96 -5.32 0.31
N LYS A 93 -13.50 -6.57 0.50
CA LYS A 93 -12.14 -6.88 0.94
C LYS A 93 -11.26 -7.18 -0.28
N SER A 94 -10.46 -6.19 -0.69
CA SER A 94 -9.35 -6.32 -1.63
C SER A 94 -8.18 -7.09 -1.01
N PRO A 95 -7.23 -7.62 -1.80
CA PRO A 95 -5.98 -8.14 -1.26
C PRO A 95 -5.27 -7.17 -0.30
N LEU A 96 -5.32 -5.86 -0.55
CA LEU A 96 -4.76 -4.86 0.36
C LEU A 96 -5.51 -4.81 1.70
N ASP A 97 -6.85 -4.87 1.69
CA ASP A 97 -7.65 -4.95 2.93
C ASP A 97 -7.25 -6.18 3.76
N LEU A 98 -6.97 -7.31 3.10
CA LEU A 98 -6.55 -8.54 3.78
C LEU A 98 -5.16 -8.43 4.42
N MET A 99 -4.23 -7.67 3.81
CA MET A 99 -2.91 -7.43 4.41
C MET A 99 -3.03 -6.67 5.72
N PHE A 100 -3.78 -5.56 5.72
CA PHE A 100 -3.99 -4.79 6.94
C PHE A 100 -4.81 -5.56 7.97
N LEU A 101 -5.84 -6.32 7.57
CA LEU A 101 -6.59 -7.19 8.47
C LEU A 101 -5.69 -8.25 9.12
N GLN A 102 -4.74 -8.81 8.38
CA GLN A 102 -3.79 -9.79 8.91
C GLN A 102 -2.86 -9.18 9.96
N ILE A 103 -2.46 -7.92 9.81
CA ILE A 103 -1.69 -7.17 10.81
C ILE A 103 -2.59 -6.87 12.01
N GLU A 104 -3.81 -6.38 11.77
CA GLU A 104 -4.74 -6.02 12.84
C GLU A 104 -5.11 -7.20 13.73
N GLN A 105 -5.45 -8.34 13.13
CA GLN A 105 -5.92 -9.50 13.86
C GLN A 105 -4.79 -10.43 14.30
N GLY A 106 -3.57 -10.22 13.77
CA GLY A 106 -2.46 -11.14 13.97
C GLY A 106 -2.68 -12.53 13.32
N MET A 107 -3.66 -12.67 12.45
CA MET A 107 -4.10 -13.94 11.87
C MET A 107 -4.23 -13.84 10.36
N LYS A 108 -3.92 -14.93 9.65
CA LYS A 108 -4.15 -15.08 8.22
C LYS A 108 -4.95 -16.33 7.93
N TYR A 109 -5.82 -16.25 6.93
CA TYR A 109 -6.52 -17.41 6.40
C TYR A 109 -5.68 -18.01 5.27
N THR A 110 -5.15 -19.21 5.48
CA THR A 110 -4.22 -19.84 4.52
C THR A 110 -4.39 -21.35 4.55
N GLN A 111 -3.89 -21.99 3.51
CA GLN A 111 -3.83 -23.44 3.41
C GLN A 111 -2.53 -23.94 4.07
N ASP A 112 -2.60 -25.03 4.85
CA ASP A 112 -1.41 -25.70 5.37
C ASP A 112 -0.80 -26.68 4.35
N ALA A 113 0.28 -27.36 4.77
CA ALA A 113 1.02 -28.28 3.91
C ALA A 113 0.17 -29.49 3.48
N GLU A 114 -0.84 -29.83 4.27
CA GLU A 114 -1.80 -30.90 4.04
C GLU A 114 -3.01 -30.45 3.20
N GLY A 115 -3.03 -29.19 2.75
CA GLY A 115 -4.11 -28.67 1.92
C GLY A 115 -5.34 -28.22 2.71
N GLN A 116 -5.29 -28.14 4.04
CA GLN A 116 -6.42 -27.72 4.86
C GLN A 116 -6.43 -26.20 5.05
N TRP A 117 -7.59 -25.60 4.84
CA TRP A 117 -7.80 -24.17 5.07
C TRP A 117 -8.06 -23.91 6.55
N GLY A 118 -7.44 -22.87 7.09
CA GLY A 118 -7.75 -22.40 8.42
C GLY A 118 -7.10 -21.08 8.78
N TRP A 119 -7.54 -20.52 9.90
CA TRP A 119 -6.88 -19.38 10.53
C TRP A 119 -5.55 -19.85 11.14
N ARG A 120 -4.49 -19.11 10.84
CA ARG A 120 -3.12 -19.35 11.32
C ARG A 120 -2.51 -18.01 11.76
N LYS A 121 -1.57 -18.05 12.70
CA LYS A 121 -0.84 -16.85 13.13
C LYS A 121 -0.15 -16.18 11.93
N SER A 122 -0.22 -14.86 11.89
CA SER A 122 0.53 -14.03 10.96
C SER A 122 2.03 -14.25 11.17
N LYS A 123 2.77 -14.33 10.08
CA LYS A 123 4.24 -14.40 10.10
C LYS A 123 4.90 -13.04 9.91
N PHE A 124 4.12 -11.96 9.87
CA PHE A 124 4.65 -10.62 9.74
C PHE A 124 5.53 -10.26 10.94
N VAL A 125 6.63 -9.58 10.63
CA VAL A 125 7.56 -9.01 11.59
C VAL A 125 7.84 -7.60 11.10
N ARG A 126 7.59 -6.60 11.95
CA ARG A 126 7.83 -5.21 11.59
C ARG A 126 9.34 -4.92 11.58
N ASN A 127 9.81 -4.27 10.53
CA ASN A 127 11.23 -4.16 10.21
C ASN A 127 12.00 -3.27 11.18
N PHE A 128 11.38 -2.25 11.79
CA PHE A 128 12.10 -1.28 12.62
C PHE A 128 12.15 -1.63 14.11
N ASP A 129 11.15 -2.34 14.65
CA ASP A 129 11.08 -2.70 16.08
C ASP A 129 10.87 -4.19 16.34
N GLY A 130 10.70 -5.00 15.29
CA GLY A 130 10.50 -6.44 15.43
C GLY A 130 9.10 -6.83 15.93
N ALA A 131 8.12 -5.93 15.94
CA ALA A 131 6.77 -6.24 16.39
C ALA A 131 6.15 -7.38 15.58
N ARG A 132 5.44 -8.30 16.27
CA ARG A 132 4.86 -9.52 15.69
C ARG A 132 3.37 -9.60 15.98
N PRO A 133 2.50 -9.26 15.02
CA PRO A 133 1.06 -9.34 15.21
C PRO A 133 0.58 -10.71 15.68
N GLY A 134 1.14 -11.80 15.16
CA GLY A 134 0.74 -13.16 15.56
C GLY A 134 1.09 -13.53 17.01
N ASP A 135 2.02 -12.82 17.63
CA ASP A 135 2.41 -13.04 19.03
C ASP A 135 1.70 -12.07 19.98
N ALA A 136 1.39 -10.86 19.50
CA ALA A 136 0.63 -9.85 20.23
C ALA A 136 -0.89 -10.07 20.19
N GLY A 137 -1.39 -10.98 19.35
CA GLY A 137 -2.83 -11.18 19.14
C GLY A 137 -3.46 -10.12 18.23
N GLY A 138 -2.64 -9.47 17.41
CA GLY A 138 -3.00 -8.29 16.62
C GLY A 138 -2.17 -7.06 16.98
N LEU A 139 -2.22 -6.05 16.12
CA LEU A 139 -1.75 -4.69 16.39
C LEU A 139 -2.86 -3.71 15.99
N HIS A 140 -3.22 -2.77 16.85
CA HIS A 140 -4.40 -1.95 16.59
C HIS A 140 -4.17 -1.00 15.41
N PHE A 141 -5.20 -0.82 14.58
CA PHE A 141 -5.17 0.17 13.51
C PHE A 141 -4.87 1.57 14.06
N GLY A 142 -3.98 2.28 13.39
CA GLY A 142 -3.58 3.63 13.77
C GLY A 142 -2.38 3.70 14.72
N GLU A 143 -1.88 2.56 15.20
CA GLU A 143 -0.64 2.51 15.99
C GLU A 143 0.62 2.70 15.14
N ASP A 144 0.52 2.49 13.82
CA ASP A 144 1.58 2.81 12.87
C ASP A 144 1.07 3.68 11.70
N ILE A 145 2.01 4.35 11.03
CA ILE A 145 1.70 5.26 9.92
C ILE A 145 0.99 4.54 8.78
N ALA A 146 1.35 3.29 8.49
CA ALA A 146 0.73 2.51 7.41
C ALA A 146 -0.77 2.34 7.66
N SER A 147 -1.14 1.82 8.83
CA SER A 147 -2.52 1.55 9.22
C SER A 147 -3.32 2.83 9.46
N ALA A 148 -2.70 3.87 10.04
CA ALA A 148 -3.35 5.17 10.25
C ALA A 148 -3.79 5.81 8.93
N PHE A 149 -2.90 5.85 7.94
CA PHE A 149 -3.21 6.44 6.63
C PHE A 149 -4.08 5.53 5.76
N TYR A 150 -3.98 4.20 5.91
CA TYR A 150 -4.91 3.28 5.28
C TYR A 150 -6.34 3.52 5.75
N ALA A 151 -6.54 3.66 7.06
CA ALA A 151 -7.85 3.94 7.63
C ALA A 151 -8.43 5.26 7.09
N ARG A 152 -7.60 6.32 7.00
CA ARG A 152 -8.00 7.61 6.40
C ARG A 152 -8.37 7.48 4.93
N TRP A 153 -7.61 6.70 4.16
CA TRP A 153 -7.95 6.41 2.76
C TRP A 153 -9.31 5.75 2.67
N ARG A 154 -9.58 4.67 3.42
CA ARG A 154 -10.88 3.99 3.43
C ARG A 154 -12.05 4.88 3.89
N GLN A 155 -11.78 5.82 4.80
CA GLN A 155 -12.78 6.78 5.28
C GLN A 155 -13.17 7.85 4.27
N SER A 156 -12.45 8.03 3.15
CA SER A 156 -12.84 9.01 2.12
C SER A 156 -14.21 8.72 1.48
N ALA A 157 -14.77 7.52 1.73
CA ALA A 157 -16.14 7.03 1.53
C ALA A 157 -16.71 7.07 0.10
N ASP A 158 -16.25 7.94 -0.79
CA ASP A 158 -16.65 7.96 -2.19
C ASP A 158 -15.93 6.84 -2.97
N PRO A 159 -16.65 5.82 -3.46
CA PRO A 159 -16.06 4.70 -4.19
C PRO A 159 -15.34 5.10 -5.48
N GLY A 160 -15.80 6.16 -6.15
CA GLY A 160 -15.21 6.66 -7.38
C GLY A 160 -13.87 7.31 -7.11
N ILE A 161 -13.77 8.10 -6.04
CA ILE A 161 -12.51 8.70 -5.58
C ILE A 161 -11.51 7.62 -5.16
N LEU A 162 -11.95 6.58 -4.43
CA LEU A 162 -11.08 5.46 -4.06
C LEU A 162 -10.53 4.74 -5.30
N GLU A 163 -11.39 4.38 -6.26
CA GLU A 163 -10.97 3.69 -7.49
C GLU A 163 -10.01 4.57 -8.32
N GLN A 164 -10.36 5.85 -8.52
CA GLN A 164 -9.52 6.80 -9.26
C GLN A 164 -8.17 7.04 -8.58
N SER A 165 -8.15 7.23 -7.25
CA SER A 165 -6.91 7.42 -6.51
C SER A 165 -5.91 6.29 -6.72
N ILE A 166 -6.38 5.02 -6.77
CA ILE A 166 -5.50 3.89 -7.03
C ILE A 166 -4.91 3.96 -8.45
N HIS A 167 -5.73 4.25 -9.45
CA HIS A 167 -5.26 4.39 -10.82
C HIS A 167 -4.24 5.52 -10.98
N SER A 168 -4.53 6.70 -10.43
CA SER A 168 -3.65 7.86 -10.49
C SER A 168 -2.33 7.58 -9.77
N CYS A 169 -2.35 6.92 -8.60
CA CYS A 169 -1.12 6.47 -7.92
C CYS A 169 -0.29 5.51 -8.78
N ILE A 170 -0.91 4.49 -9.38
CA ILE A 170 -0.20 3.49 -10.20
C ILE A 170 0.48 4.16 -11.41
N ILE A 171 -0.24 5.05 -12.11
CA ILE A 171 0.29 5.78 -13.26
C ILE A 171 1.47 6.66 -12.84
N SER A 172 1.29 7.51 -11.83
CA SER A 172 2.35 8.44 -11.40
C SER A 172 3.59 7.72 -10.86
N VAL A 173 3.44 6.61 -10.13
CA VAL A 173 4.58 5.82 -9.66
C VAL A 173 5.29 5.10 -10.83
N ALA A 174 4.54 4.63 -11.83
CA ALA A 174 5.13 4.03 -13.02
C ALA A 174 5.95 5.04 -13.84
N GLU A 175 5.46 6.28 -13.96
CA GLU A 175 6.16 7.37 -14.65
C GLU A 175 7.50 7.73 -13.99
N LEU A 176 7.61 7.66 -12.65
CA LEU A 176 8.89 7.86 -11.94
C LEU A 176 9.96 6.83 -12.34
N GLY A 177 9.56 5.63 -12.74
CA GLY A 177 10.46 4.57 -13.20
C GLY A 177 10.72 4.58 -14.70
N LEU A 178 10.25 5.60 -15.41
CA LEU A 178 10.53 5.84 -16.84
C LEU A 178 11.45 7.06 -17.07
N THR A 179 11.67 7.87 -16.03
CA THR A 179 12.47 9.10 -16.02
C THR A 179 13.88 8.87 -15.51
#